data_AF-A0A7C6FCU7-F1
#
_entry.id   AF-A0A7C6FCU7-F1
#
_cell.length_a   1.000
_cell.length_b   1.000
_cell.length_c   1.000
_cell.angle_alpha   90.00
_cell.angle_beta   90.00
_cell.angle_gamma   90.00
#
_symmetry.space_group_name_H-M   'P 1'
#
loop_
_entity.id
_entity.type
_entity.pdbx_description
1 polymer ?
#
loop_
_entity_poly.entity_id
_entity_poly.type
_entity_poly.pdbx_seq_one_letter_code
_entity_poly.pdbx_strand_id
1 'polypeptide(L)' 'PATLESGAVVQVPFFVLEGDKIKVDTVEGKYLEKAK' A
#
# COMPACT_ATOMS: atom_id res chain seq x y z
N PRO A 1 1.88 4.70 7.60
CA PRO A 1 1.93 5.13 6.18
C PRO A 1 3.12 4.43 5.54
N ALA A 2 2.92 3.74 4.42
CA ALA A 2 3.98 3.12 3.65
C ALA A 2 4.22 3.95 2.41
N THR A 3 5.50 4.06 2.06
CA THR A 3 5.93 4.65 0.80
C THR A 3 6.06 3.52 -0.20
N LEU A 4 5.30 3.59 -1.28
CA LEU A 4 5.42 2.63 -2.37
C LEU A 4 6.65 2.97 -3.23
N GLU A 5 7.17 1.99 -3.98
CA GLU A 5 8.23 2.22 -4.97
C GLU A 5 7.85 3.26 -6.04
N SER A 6 6.55 3.51 -6.23
CA SER A 6 6.06 4.58 -7.11
C SER A 6 6.18 5.99 -6.53
N GLY A 7 6.65 6.14 -5.28
CA GLY A 7 6.71 7.41 -4.56
C GLY A 7 5.39 7.85 -3.92
N ALA A 8 4.32 7.09 -4.09
CA ALA A 8 3.04 7.34 -3.45
C ALA A 8 3.09 6.96 -1.95
N VAL A 9 2.69 7.91 -1.09
CA VAL A 9 2.58 7.70 0.36
C VAL A 9 1.17 7.27 0.68
N VAL A 10 0.99 6.01 1.08
CA VAL A 10 -0.33 5.43 1.34
C VAL A 10 -0.46 4.98 2.78
N GLN A 11 -1.63 5.16 3.37
CA GLN A 11 -1.84 4.83 4.78
C GLN A 11 -2.15 3.33 4.91
N VAL A 12 -1.11 2.52 5.06
CA VAL A 12 -1.24 1.08 5.31
C VAL A 12 -1.31 0.76 6.81
N PRO A 13 -2.06 -0.28 7.22
CA PRO A 13 -2.02 -0.81 8.57
C PRO A 13 -0.64 -1.41 8.91
N PHE A 14 -0.28 -1.44 10.19
CA PHE A 14 1.00 -1.95 10.71
C PHE A 14 1.31 -3.44 10.41
N PHE A 15 0.38 -4.18 9.80
CA PHE A 15 0.51 -5.61 9.49
C PHE A 15 1.00 -5.89 8.05
N VAL A 16 1.30 -4.85 7.27
CA VAL A 16 1.90 -5.00 5.93
C VAL A 16 3.42 -5.14 6.11
N LEU A 17 3.97 -6.28 5.69
CA LEU A 17 5.40 -6.55 5.69
C LEU A 17 6.02 -6.22 4.33
N GLU A 18 7.31 -5.92 4.33
CA GLU A 18 8.10 -5.76 3.10
C GLU A 18 8.10 -7.08 2.31
N GLY A 19 7.55 -7.06 1.09
CA GLY A 19 7.39 -8.25 0.24
C GLY A 19 5.94 -8.74 0.07
N ASP A 20 4.99 -8.25 0.87
CA ASP A 20 3.56 -8.47 0.62
C ASP A 20 3.06 -7.62 -0.55
N LYS A 21 2.38 -8.25 -1.50
CA LYS A 21 1.70 -7.53 -2.58
C LYS A 21 0.42 -6.92 -2.05
N ILE A 22 0.32 -5.61 -2.17
CA ILE A 22 -0.84 -4.85 -1.75
C ILE A 22 -1.45 -4.14 -2.95
N LYS A 23 -2.76 -4.20 -3.06
CA LYS A 23 -3.52 -3.40 -4.01
C LYS A 23 -3.77 -2.05 -3.38
N VAL A 24 -3.33 -1.03 -4.09
CA VAL A 24 -3.45 0.37 -3.72
C VAL A 24 -4.23 1.07 -4.81
N ASP A 25 -5.16 1.93 -4.40
CA ASP A 25 -5.80 2.87 -5.31
C ASP A 25 -4.84 4.03 -5.57
N THR A 26 -4.36 4.17 -6.80
CA THR A 26 -3.44 5.23 -7.20
C THR A 26 -4.12 6.58 -7.40
N VAL A 27 -5.46 6.61 -7.45
CA VAL A 27 -6.26 7.83 -7.60
C VAL A 27 -6.51 8.46 -6.24
N GLU A 28 -6.87 7.65 -5.24
CA GLU A 28 -7.10 8.11 -3.86
C GLU A 28 -5.87 8.00 -2.95
N GLY A 29 -4.80 7.31 -3.38
CA GLY A 29 -3.64 7.02 -2.53
C GLY A 29 -4.00 6.15 -1.33
N LYS A 30 -5.07 5.35 -1.45
CA LYS A 30 -5.58 4.51 -0.37
C LYS A 30 -5.18 3.07 -0.59
N TYR A 31 -4.78 2.44 0.50
CA TYR A 31 -4.68 0.99 0.54
C TYR A 31 -6.08 0.38 0.35
N LEU A 32 -6.25 -0.46 -0.67
CA LEU A 32 -7.51 -1.17 -0.92
C LEU A 32 -7.48 -2.51 -0.18
N GLU A 33 -6.65 -3.44 -0.63
CA GLU A 33 -6.70 -4.84 -0.20
C GLU A 33 -5.32 -5.50 -0.32
N LYS A 34 -5.04 -6.51 0.51
CA LYS A 34 -3.84 -7.34 0.35
C LYS A 34 -4.07 -8.28 -0.84
N ALA A 35 -3.34 -8.10 -1.93
CA ALA A 35 -3.41 -8.99 -3.08
C ALA A 35 -2.46 -10.16 -2.81
N LYS A 36 -3.01 -11.29 -2.35
CA LYS A 36 -2.24 -12.51 -2.08
C LYS A 36 -1.46 -12.99 -3.31
#